data_AF-A0A3P3U9Y1-F1
#
_entry.id   AF-A0A3P3U9Y1-F1
#
_cell.length_a   1.000
_cell.length_b   1.000
_cell.length_c   1.000
_cell.angle_alpha   90.00
_cell.angle_beta   90.00
_cell.angle_gamma   90.00
#
_symmetry.space_group_name_H-M   'P 1'
#
loop_
_entity.id
_entity.type
_entity.pdbx_description
1 polymer ?
#
loop_
_entity_poly.entity_id
_entity_poly.type
_entity_poly.pdbx_seq_one_letter_code
_entity_poly.pdbx_strand_id
1 'polypeptide(L)'
;MGAVSRPIPFTRVENWLFALPVWKSQLESMREQLSRIPGLTQKFDLVPIYGKGQKNEAILNEVIRRLQLQNVEIPLMELKIDVLEAAIHSLQEEDRQFVEERYLRRLPSMLVMEKLGFTHRMYYKRRKRLLSHIYRFVGGEASILFVDDNEANSDAGSSNDSEE
;
A
#
# COMPACT_ATOMS: atom_id res chain seq x y z
N MET A 1 -9.39 34.42 -2.21
CA MET A 1 -9.24 33.47 -3.33
C MET A 1 -9.96 32.19 -2.94
N GLY A 2 -11.09 31.86 -3.56
CA GLY A 2 -11.82 30.63 -3.25
C GLY A 2 -11.04 29.43 -3.76
N ALA A 3 -10.74 28.46 -2.89
CA ALA A 3 -10.16 27.20 -3.31
C ALA A 3 -11.10 26.56 -4.34
N VAL A 4 -10.62 26.38 -5.57
CA VAL A 4 -11.33 25.64 -6.60
C VAL A 4 -11.38 24.19 -6.13
N SER A 5 -12.51 23.77 -5.55
CA SER A 5 -12.70 22.40 -5.08
C SER A 5 -12.57 21.47 -6.28
N ARG A 6 -11.45 20.74 -6.39
CA ARG A 6 -11.30 19.71 -7.40
C ARG A 6 -12.32 18.59 -7.15
N PRO A 7 -12.83 17.94 -8.21
CA PRO A 7 -13.77 16.85 -8.05
C PRO A 7 -13.10 15.66 -7.35
N ILE A 8 -13.83 15.00 -6.45
CA ILE A 8 -13.34 13.82 -5.72
C ILE A 8 -13.03 12.70 -6.73
N PRO A 9 -11.81 12.11 -6.72
CA PRO A 9 -11.41 11.07 -7.66
C PRO A 9 -11.97 9.70 -7.25
N PHE A 10 -13.29 9.51 -7.40
CA PHE A 10 -13.99 8.31 -6.91
C PHE A 10 -13.37 6.98 -7.36
N THR A 11 -12.96 6.88 -8.62
CA THR A 11 -12.30 5.69 -9.16
C THR A 11 -11.02 5.35 -8.40
N ARG A 12 -10.24 6.36 -8.00
CA ARG A 12 -9.00 6.15 -7.26
C ARG A 12 -9.28 5.67 -5.83
N VAL A 13 -10.28 6.24 -5.19
CA VAL A 13 -10.72 5.79 -3.85
C VAL A 13 -11.18 4.33 -3.88
N GLU A 14 -11.90 3.93 -4.93
CA GLU A 14 -12.25 2.51 -5.10
C GLU A 14 -11.04 1.62 -5.33
N ASN A 15 -10.06 2.07 -6.11
CA ASN A 15 -8.84 1.30 -6.33
C ASN A 15 -8.10 1.04 -5.02
N TRP A 16 -8.04 2.02 -4.10
CA TRP A 16 -7.49 1.80 -2.76
C TRP A 16 -8.25 0.70 -2.01
N LEU A 17 -9.58 0.73 -2.02
CA LEU A 17 -10.41 -0.28 -1.36
C LEU A 17 -10.24 -1.68 -1.97
N PHE A 18 -10.10 -1.78 -3.29
CA PHE A 18 -9.80 -3.05 -3.96
C PHE A 18 -8.38 -3.56 -3.69
N ALA A 19 -7.43 -2.64 -3.50
CA ALA A 19 -6.03 -2.95 -3.24
C ALA A 19 -5.79 -3.40 -1.79
N LEU A 20 -6.63 -2.97 -0.83
CA LEU A 20 -6.43 -3.25 0.60
C LEU A 20 -6.16 -4.74 0.94
N PRO A 21 -6.92 -5.74 0.44
CA PRO A 21 -6.59 -7.14 0.68
C PRO A 21 -5.23 -7.57 0.11
N VAL A 22 -4.84 -6.97 -1.03
CA VAL A 22 -3.55 -7.23 -1.68
C VAL A 22 -2.41 -6.64 -0.88
N TRP A 23 -2.54 -5.39 -0.42
CA TRP A 23 -1.55 -4.74 0.43
C TRP A 23 -1.29 -5.52 1.72
N LYS A 24 -2.36 -6.04 2.35
CA LYS A 24 -2.21 -6.89 3.55
C LYS A 24 -1.40 -8.16 3.26
N SER A 25 -1.72 -8.87 2.18
CA SER A 25 -0.99 -10.07 1.78
C SER A 25 0.48 -9.76 1.40
N GLN A 26 0.72 -8.63 0.74
CA GLN A 26 2.08 -8.17 0.42
C GLN A 26 2.87 -7.85 1.68
N LEU A 27 2.26 -7.17 2.66
CA LEU A 27 2.89 -6.86 3.94
C LEU A 27 3.28 -8.13 4.71
N GLU A 28 2.40 -9.13 4.76
CA GLU A 28 2.70 -10.44 5.34
C GLU A 28 3.88 -11.11 4.63
N SER A 29 3.89 -11.09 3.30
CA SER A 29 5.01 -11.63 2.50
C SER A 29 6.34 -10.91 2.77
N MET A 30 6.33 -9.58 2.85
CA MET A 30 7.52 -8.79 3.18
C MET A 30 8.05 -9.11 4.58
N ARG A 31 7.16 -9.24 5.57
CA ARG A 31 7.54 -9.64 6.94
C ARG A 31 8.13 -11.06 6.97
N GLU A 32 7.60 -11.99 6.18
CA GLU A 32 8.18 -13.32 6.01
C GLU A 32 9.56 -13.30 5.34
N GLN A 33 9.78 -12.41 4.37
CA GLN A 33 11.08 -12.25 3.72
C GLN A 33 12.15 -11.78 4.71
N LEU A 34 11.80 -10.89 5.66
CA LEU A 34 12.73 -10.49 6.73
C LEU A 34 12.99 -11.60 7.74
N SER A 35 11.95 -12.38 8.10
CA SER A 35 12.08 -13.45 9.09
C SER A 35 12.92 -14.63 8.57
N ARG A 36 12.88 -14.88 7.26
CA ARG A 36 13.78 -15.82 6.61
C ARG A 36 15.15 -15.14 6.44
N ILE A 37 16.21 -15.85 6.83
CA ILE A 37 17.60 -15.42 6.61
C ILE A 37 18.22 -16.38 5.56
N PRO A 38 18.02 -16.18 4.24
CA PRO A 38 18.67 -17.01 3.24
C PRO A 38 20.13 -16.57 3.13
N GLY A 39 21.05 -17.50 3.34
CA GLY A 39 22.48 -17.32 3.04
C GLY A 39 23.36 -16.69 4.12
N LEU A 40 22.80 -16.05 5.16
CA LEU A 40 23.59 -15.57 6.30
C LEU A 40 23.98 -16.74 7.24
N THR A 41 23.09 -17.71 7.44
CA THR A 41 23.42 -18.95 8.19
C THR A 41 24.34 -19.90 7.41
N GLN A 42 24.42 -19.78 6.08
CA GLN A 42 25.13 -20.75 5.23
C GLN A 42 26.45 -20.22 4.64
N LYS A 43 26.66 -18.89 4.59
CA LYS A 43 27.87 -18.29 4.00
C LYS A 43 28.79 -17.60 5.00
N PHE A 44 28.38 -17.41 6.27
CA PHE A 44 29.30 -17.02 7.33
C PHE A 44 30.27 -18.14 7.71
N ASP A 45 29.88 -19.41 7.49
CA ASP A 45 30.74 -20.58 7.70
C ASP A 45 31.76 -20.82 6.56
N LEU A 46 31.69 -20.05 5.47
CA LEU A 46 32.53 -20.24 4.26
C LEU A 46 33.34 -18.99 3.89
N VAL A 47 33.84 -18.23 4.87
CA VAL A 47 34.89 -17.25 4.63
C VAL A 47 36.25 -17.85 5.00
N PRO A 48 36.97 -18.50 4.06
CA PRO A 48 38.41 -18.57 4.17
C PRO A 48 38.94 -17.15 4.02
N ILE A 49 39.47 -16.61 5.11
CA ILE A 49 40.30 -15.40 5.12
C ILE A 49 41.61 -15.76 4.41
N TYR A 50 41.61 -15.80 3.08
CA TYR A 50 42.83 -15.85 2.29
C TYR A 50 42.75 -14.85 1.15
N GLY A 51 43.48 -13.74 1.33
CA GLY A 51 44.21 -13.00 0.29
C GLY A 51 43.43 -12.43 -0.89
N LYS A 52 43.38 -11.08 -0.97
CA LYS A 52 42.89 -10.24 -2.09
C LYS A 52 41.37 -10.14 -2.19
N GLY A 53 40.82 -9.19 -1.42
CA GLY A 53 39.39 -8.95 -1.30
C GLY A 53 38.74 -8.42 -2.58
N GLN A 54 37.94 -9.27 -3.23
CA GLN A 54 36.75 -8.81 -3.95
C GLN A 54 35.64 -8.61 -2.92
N LYS A 55 35.08 -7.40 -2.87
CA LYS A 55 33.88 -7.12 -2.08
C LYS A 55 32.78 -8.06 -2.56
N ASN A 56 32.17 -8.81 -1.66
CA ASN A 56 31.04 -9.68 -2.01
C ASN A 56 29.79 -8.80 -2.14
N GLU A 57 29.68 -8.11 -3.28
CA GLU A 57 28.60 -7.17 -3.61
C GLU A 57 27.21 -7.77 -3.39
N ALA A 58 27.06 -9.09 -3.55
CA ALA A 58 25.81 -9.79 -3.27
C ALA A 58 25.36 -9.70 -1.80
N ILE A 59 26.31 -9.78 -0.84
CA ILE A 59 26.00 -9.63 0.59
C ILE A 59 25.61 -8.19 0.90
N LEU A 60 26.33 -7.22 0.34
CA LEU A 60 26.04 -5.80 0.54
C LEU A 60 24.66 -5.44 -0.03
N ASN A 61 24.33 -5.91 -1.23
CA ASN A 61 23.03 -5.68 -1.87
C ASN A 61 21.88 -6.33 -1.08
N GLU A 62 22.09 -7.52 -0.52
CA GLU A 62 21.10 -8.17 0.36
C GLU A 62 20.86 -7.36 1.65
N VAL A 63 21.93 -6.85 2.28
CA VAL A 63 21.81 -6.00 3.48
C VAL A 63 21.08 -4.69 3.15
N ILE A 64 21.44 -4.03 2.05
CA ILE A 64 20.76 -2.81 1.58
C ILE A 64 19.27 -3.09 1.33
N ARG A 65 18.93 -4.17 0.62
CA ARG A 65 17.54 -4.53 0.33
C ARG A 65 16.74 -4.78 1.60
N ARG A 66 17.31 -5.48 2.58
CA ARG A 66 16.68 -5.71 3.89
C ARG A 66 16.44 -4.41 4.65
N LEU A 67 17.42 -3.50 4.65
CA LEU A 67 17.27 -2.19 5.29
C LEU A 67 16.20 -1.32 4.61
N GLN A 68 16.12 -1.33 3.28
CA GLN A 68 15.06 -0.65 2.53
C GLN A 68 13.68 -1.22 2.90
N LEU A 69 13.57 -2.55 2.91
CA LEU A 69 12.32 -3.22 3.18
C LEU A 69 11.86 -3.01 4.63
N GLN A 70 12.78 -3.05 5.59
CA GLN A 70 12.50 -2.85 7.03
C GLN A 70 12.18 -1.40 7.39
N ASN A 71 12.92 -0.42 6.83
CA ASN A 71 12.83 0.97 7.29
C ASN A 71 11.94 1.86 6.41
N VAL A 72 11.60 1.42 5.19
CA VAL A 72 10.85 2.25 4.23
C VAL A 72 9.60 1.53 3.74
N GLU A 73 9.75 0.38 3.07
CA GLU A 73 8.63 -0.27 2.38
C GLU A 73 7.57 -0.80 3.34
N ILE A 74 7.98 -1.55 4.39
CA ILE A 74 7.06 -2.09 5.39
C ILE A 74 6.34 -0.96 6.15
N PRO A 75 7.03 0.03 6.75
CA PRO A 75 6.36 1.10 7.50
C PRO A 75 5.40 1.93 6.63
N LEU A 76 5.77 2.21 5.37
CA LEU A 76 4.90 2.95 4.46
C LEU A 76 3.63 2.15 4.14
N MET A 77 3.76 0.85 3.87
CA MET A 77 2.61 0.01 3.56
C MET A 77 1.71 -0.22 4.77
N GLU A 78 2.29 -0.38 5.97
CA GLU A 78 1.55 -0.40 7.24
C GLU A 78 0.73 0.88 7.40
N LEU A 79 1.35 2.04 7.23
CA LEU A 79 0.66 3.33 7.33
C LEU A 79 -0.49 3.46 6.32
N LYS A 80 -0.28 3.02 5.06
CA LYS A 80 -1.33 3.02 4.03
C LYS A 80 -2.51 2.13 4.42
N ILE A 81 -2.22 0.93 4.95
CA ILE A 81 -3.25 0.00 5.43
C ILE A 81 -4.00 0.63 6.60
N ASP A 82 -3.29 1.07 7.64
CA ASP A 82 -3.89 1.60 8.87
C ASP A 82 -4.78 2.81 8.61
N VAL A 83 -4.33 3.74 7.77
CA VAL A 83 -5.13 4.94 7.40
C VAL A 83 -6.41 4.55 6.68
N LEU A 84 -6.33 3.60 5.73
CA LEU A 84 -7.51 3.17 4.98
C LEU A 84 -8.46 2.34 5.85
N GLU A 85 -7.93 1.50 6.73
CA GLU A 85 -8.73 0.75 7.70
C GLU A 85 -9.42 1.68 8.69
N ALA A 86 -8.72 2.67 9.24
CA ALA A 86 -9.34 3.68 10.10
C ALA A 86 -10.48 4.41 9.39
N ALA A 87 -10.30 4.74 8.10
CA ALA A 87 -11.35 5.34 7.29
C ALA A 87 -12.57 4.43 7.15
N ILE A 88 -12.37 3.14 6.93
CA ILE A 88 -13.47 2.15 6.87
C ILE A 88 -14.15 2.00 8.23
N HIS A 89 -13.39 1.89 9.32
CA HIS A 89 -13.93 1.76 10.68
C HIS A 89 -14.77 2.98 11.10
N SER A 90 -14.44 4.18 10.59
CA SER A 90 -15.20 5.41 10.84
C SER A 90 -16.60 5.43 10.20
N LEU A 91 -16.88 4.52 9.27
CA LEU A 91 -18.19 4.42 8.63
C LEU A 91 -19.24 3.83 9.57
N GLN A 92 -20.50 4.15 9.30
CA GLN A 92 -21.64 3.47 9.93
C GLN A 92 -21.65 1.98 9.54
N GLU A 93 -22.28 1.15 10.36
CA GLU A 93 -22.24 -0.31 10.20
C GLU A 93 -22.74 -0.78 8.83
N GLU A 94 -23.82 -0.19 8.32
CA GLU A 94 -24.38 -0.57 7.02
C GLU A 94 -23.47 -0.14 5.85
N ASP A 95 -22.71 0.93 6.04
CA ASP A 95 -21.73 1.41 5.06
C ASP A 95 -20.45 0.57 5.12
N ARG A 96 -20.04 0.09 6.30
CA ARG A 96 -18.96 -0.92 6.45
C ARG A 96 -19.33 -2.23 5.76
N GLN A 97 -20.55 -2.71 5.97
CA GLN A 97 -21.04 -3.93 5.32
C GLN A 97 -21.04 -3.78 3.80
N PHE A 98 -21.45 -2.62 3.27
CA PHE A 98 -21.32 -2.34 1.84
C PHE A 98 -19.87 -2.44 1.35
N VAL A 99 -18.91 -1.88 2.09
CA VAL A 99 -17.49 -1.94 1.73
C VAL A 99 -16.97 -3.37 1.74
N GLU A 100 -17.32 -4.14 2.76
CA GLU A 100 -16.92 -5.53 2.90
C GLU A 100 -17.41 -6.35 1.71
N GLU A 101 -18.71 -6.28 1.37
CA GLU A 101 -19.29 -7.04 0.27
C GLU A 101 -18.73 -6.59 -1.09
N ARG A 102 -18.65 -5.28 -1.33
CA ARG A 102 -18.26 -4.76 -2.65
C ARG A 102 -16.78 -4.84 -2.92
N TYR A 103 -15.92 -4.46 -1.96
CA TYR A 103 -14.51 -4.23 -2.20
C TYR A 103 -13.61 -5.31 -1.59
N LEU A 104 -13.92 -5.81 -0.40
CA LEU A 104 -13.11 -6.84 0.25
C LEU A 104 -13.43 -8.24 -0.30
N ARG A 105 -14.72 -8.59 -0.36
CA ARG A 105 -15.22 -9.83 -0.98
C ARG A 105 -15.35 -9.74 -2.50
N ARG A 106 -15.22 -8.53 -3.04
CA ARG A 106 -15.24 -8.24 -4.50
C ARG A 106 -16.51 -8.71 -5.20
N LEU A 107 -17.66 -8.69 -4.52
CA LEU A 107 -18.91 -9.10 -5.16
C LEU A 107 -19.30 -8.15 -6.30
N PRO A 108 -19.88 -8.68 -7.39
CA PRO A 108 -20.51 -7.89 -8.44
C PRO A 108 -21.60 -6.97 -7.87
N SER A 109 -21.76 -5.77 -8.43
CA SER A 109 -22.72 -4.77 -7.95
C SER A 109 -24.15 -5.31 -7.83
N MET A 110 -24.58 -6.17 -8.77
CA MET A 110 -25.91 -6.81 -8.74
C MET A 110 -26.10 -7.67 -7.49
N LEU A 111 -25.12 -8.51 -7.14
CA LEU A 111 -25.18 -9.37 -5.96
C LEU A 111 -25.10 -8.54 -4.67
N VAL A 112 -24.31 -7.47 -4.65
CA VAL A 112 -24.30 -6.53 -3.51
C VAL A 112 -25.66 -5.88 -3.32
N MET A 113 -26.30 -5.45 -4.40
CA MET A 113 -27.64 -4.85 -4.36
C MET A 113 -28.68 -5.83 -3.85
N GLU A 114 -28.69 -7.06 -4.35
CA GLU A 114 -29.59 -8.12 -3.89
C GLU A 114 -29.39 -8.41 -2.40
N LYS A 115 -28.14 -8.66 -1.99
CA LYS A 115 -27.79 -9.03 -0.62
C LYS A 115 -28.12 -7.95 0.41
N LEU A 116 -27.96 -6.68 0.04
CA LEU A 116 -28.21 -5.55 0.94
C LEU A 116 -29.61 -4.94 0.75
N GLY A 117 -30.45 -5.51 -0.12
CA GLY A 117 -31.79 -4.99 -0.41
C GLY A 117 -31.79 -3.59 -1.02
N PHE A 118 -30.75 -3.25 -1.81
CA PHE A 118 -30.62 -1.93 -2.43
C PHE A 118 -31.23 -1.89 -3.81
N THR A 119 -32.00 -0.83 -4.08
CA THR A 119 -32.30 -0.44 -5.46
C THR A 119 -31.06 0.14 -6.15
N HIS A 120 -31.07 0.16 -7.47
CA HIS A 120 -30.00 0.79 -8.26
C HIS A 120 -29.71 2.23 -7.80
N ARG A 121 -30.74 3.05 -7.58
CA ARG A 121 -30.57 4.44 -7.11
C ARG A 121 -29.91 4.51 -5.73
N MET A 122 -30.30 3.62 -4.81
CA MET A 122 -29.71 3.56 -3.47
C MET A 122 -28.24 3.18 -3.54
N TYR A 123 -27.90 2.20 -4.36
CA TYR A 123 -26.52 1.74 -4.56
C TYR A 123 -25.58 2.88 -4.94
N TYR A 124 -25.87 3.59 -6.04
CA TYR A 124 -24.98 4.65 -6.52
C TYR A 124 -24.95 5.87 -5.59
N LYS A 125 -26.08 6.21 -4.95
CA LYS A 125 -26.13 7.28 -3.96
C LYS A 125 -25.24 6.96 -2.75
N ARG A 126 -25.35 5.74 -2.22
CA ARG A 126 -24.58 5.29 -1.06
C ARG A 126 -23.10 5.17 -1.40
N ARG A 127 -22.76 4.55 -2.54
CA ARG A 127 -21.39 4.50 -3.07
C ARG A 127 -20.74 5.88 -3.13
N LYS A 128 -21.41 6.88 -3.72
CA LYS A 128 -20.85 8.24 -3.83
C LYS A 128 -20.63 8.88 -2.46
N ARG A 129 -21.58 8.74 -1.54
CA ARG A 129 -21.47 9.26 -0.16
C ARG A 129 -20.28 8.64 0.56
N LEU A 130 -20.18 7.32 0.51
CA LEU A 130 -19.15 6.54 1.17
C LEU A 130 -17.75 6.87 0.67
N LEU A 131 -17.55 6.88 -0.65
CA LEU A 131 -16.25 7.21 -1.22
C LEU A 131 -15.86 8.66 -0.93
N SER A 132 -16.82 9.58 -0.84
CA SER A 132 -16.56 10.96 -0.44
C SER A 132 -16.10 11.04 1.02
N HIS A 133 -16.72 10.24 1.90
CA HIS A 133 -16.35 10.18 3.32
C HIS A 133 -14.93 9.64 3.46
N ILE A 134 -14.63 8.49 2.85
CA ILE A 134 -13.30 7.88 2.91
C ILE A 134 -12.25 8.83 2.37
N TYR A 135 -12.47 9.44 1.20
CA TYR A 135 -11.53 10.40 0.61
C TYR A 135 -11.19 11.55 1.56
N ARG A 136 -12.20 12.13 2.22
CA ARG A 136 -11.99 13.22 3.17
C ARG A 136 -11.29 12.74 4.44
N PHE A 137 -11.67 11.57 4.93
CA PHE A 137 -11.08 10.99 6.14
C PHE A 137 -9.57 10.78 5.99
N VAL A 138 -9.13 10.25 4.85
CA VAL A 138 -7.71 9.94 4.61
C VAL A 138 -6.85 11.17 4.28
N GLY A 139 -7.41 12.39 4.36
CA GLY A 139 -6.70 13.65 4.10
C GLY A 139 -6.94 14.27 2.72
N GLY A 140 -7.87 13.74 1.91
CA GLY A 140 -8.20 14.29 0.61
C GLY A 140 -6.99 14.29 -0.34
N GLU A 141 -6.68 15.44 -0.93
CA GLU A 141 -5.53 15.59 -1.84
C GLU A 141 -4.18 15.38 -1.17
N ALA A 142 -4.08 15.56 0.15
CA ALA A 142 -2.85 15.39 0.92
C ALA A 142 -2.69 13.97 1.48
N SER A 143 -3.49 13.01 1.02
CA SER A 143 -3.46 11.65 1.55
C SER A 143 -2.16 10.93 1.21
N ILE A 144 -1.60 10.22 2.19
CA ILE A 144 -0.47 9.30 2.00
C ILE A 144 -0.78 8.19 0.97
N LEU A 145 -2.06 7.89 0.73
CA LEU A 145 -2.51 6.90 -0.25
C LEU A 145 -2.24 7.30 -1.71
N PHE A 146 -1.80 8.54 -1.95
CA PHE A 146 -1.32 8.99 -3.25
C PHE A 146 0.15 8.66 -3.53
N VAL A 147 0.93 8.30 -2.50
CA VAL A 147 2.33 7.93 -2.68
C VAL A 147 2.39 6.56 -3.34
N ASP A 148 2.93 6.53 -4.55
CA ASP A 148 3.19 5.31 -5.30
C ASP A 148 4.34 4.53 -4.64
N ASP A 149 4.22 3.21 -4.64
CA ASP A 149 5.23 2.32 -4.01
C ASP A 149 6.61 2.41 -4.72
N ASN A 150 6.67 3.05 -5.90
CA ASN A 150 7.89 3.24 -6.69
C ASN A 150 8.62 4.56 -6.43
N GLU A 151 7.98 5.59 -5.87
CA GLU A 151 8.63 6.89 -5.66
C GLU A 151 9.67 6.84 -4.53
N ALA A 152 9.50 5.93 -3.57
CA ALA A 152 10.47 5.68 -2.49
C ALA A 152 11.83 5.13 -2.97
N ASN A 153 11.93 4.67 -4.23
CA ASN A 153 13.18 4.19 -4.84
C ASN A 153 13.86 5.23 -5.73
N SER A 154 13.26 6.40 -5.96
CA SER A 154 13.77 7.38 -6.94
C SER A 154 14.83 8.34 -6.39
N ASP A 155 15.01 8.43 -5.07
CA ASP A 155 15.98 9.34 -4.44
C ASP A 155 17.40 8.73 -4.27
N ALA A 156 17.66 7.52 -4.75
CA ALA A 156 18.96 6.87 -4.66
C ALA A 156 19.85 7.01 -5.91
N GLY A 157 19.48 7.88 -6.87
CA GLY A 157 20.14 7.93 -8.18
C GLY A 157 20.14 9.28 -8.86
N SER A 158 20.54 10.36 -8.17
CA SER A 158 20.96 11.60 -8.84
C SER A 158 22.28 12.10 -8.27
N SER A 159 23.36 11.44 -8.68
CA SER A 159 24.67 12.08 -8.80
C SER A 159 25.23 11.66 -10.15
N ASN A 160 24.93 12.47 -11.17
CA ASN A 160 25.70 12.46 -12.39
C ASN A 160 26.37 13.83 -12.50
N ASP A 161 27.38 14.01 -11.65
CA ASP A 161 28.51 14.86 -12.01
C ASP A 161 29.18 14.19 -13.20
N SER A 162 29.12 14.85 -14.35
CA SER A 162 30.09 14.64 -15.42
C SER A 162 30.30 16.00 -16.07
N GLU A 163 31.35 16.64 -15.57
CA GLU A 163 32.18 17.58 -16.30
C GLU A 163 32.46 17.04 -17.72
N GLU A 164 32.22 17.85 -18.73
CA GLU A 164 33.16 18.12 -19.84
C GLU A 164 32.74 19.40 -20.58
#